data_AF-A0A359KNJ8-F1
#
_entry.id   AF-A0A359KNJ8-F1
#
_cell.length_a   1.000
_cell.length_b   1.000
_cell.length_c   1.000
_cell.angle_alpha   90.00
_cell.angle_beta   90.00
_cell.angle_gamma   90.00
#
_symmetry.space_group_name_H-M   'P 1'
#
loop_
_entity.id
_entity.type
_entity.pdbx_description
1 polymer ?
#
loop_
_entity_poly.entity_id
_entity_poly.type
_entity_poly.pdbx_seq_one_letter_code
_entity_poly.pdbx_strand_id
1 'polypeptide(L)'
;MTDYFDLGAHTRPVTTASSDAQRWFDRGLSWIYGFHHEEAIRCFERAAEADPSCAMAYWGIAYAAGPNYNKTWEMFDRVDLANA
;
A
#
# COMPACT_ATOMS: atom_id res chain seq x y z
N MET A 1 12.82 8.97 -16.39
CA MET A 1 12.47 8.23 -15.15
C MET A 1 12.43 9.29 -14.07
N THR A 2 11.25 9.67 -13.62
CA THR A 2 11.11 10.60 -12.49
C THR A 2 11.62 9.87 -11.25
N ASP A 3 12.72 10.36 -10.67
CA ASP A 3 13.31 9.74 -9.48
C ASP A 3 12.27 9.72 -8.37
N TYR A 4 11.88 8.50 -7.97
CA TYR A 4 11.02 8.27 -6.82
C TYR A 4 11.85 8.39 -5.54
N PHE A 5 11.22 8.61 -4.39
CA PHE A 5 11.92 8.74 -3.12
C PHE A 5 12.79 7.51 -2.78
N ASP A 6 13.96 7.77 -2.17
CA ASP A 6 14.76 6.75 -1.51
C ASP A 6 14.13 6.45 -0.14
N LEU A 7 13.52 5.27 -0.02
CA LEU A 7 12.85 4.79 1.19
C LEU A 7 13.69 3.75 1.96
N GLY A 8 14.97 3.63 1.60
CA GLY A 8 15.88 2.63 2.15
C GLY A 8 15.68 1.24 1.58
N ALA A 9 16.29 0.25 2.25
CA ALA A 9 16.39 -1.13 1.77
C ALA A 9 15.43 -2.11 2.49
N HIS A 10 14.40 -1.61 3.16
CA HIS A 10 13.43 -2.49 3.82
C HIS A 10 12.72 -3.36 2.78
N THR A 11 12.58 -4.65 3.08
CA THR A 11 11.86 -5.59 2.23
C THR A 11 11.13 -6.63 3.06
N ARG A 12 9.97 -7.05 2.57
CA ARG A 12 9.23 -8.20 3.09
C ARG A 12 8.82 -9.08 1.90
N PRO A 13 9.45 -10.25 1.73
CA PRO A 13 9.10 -11.15 0.63
C PRO A 13 7.63 -11.53 0.67
N VAL A 14 6.96 -11.38 -0.48
CA VAL A 14 5.59 -11.83 -0.71
C VAL A 14 5.54 -12.82 -1.87
N THR A 15 4.45 -13.56 -1.98
CA THR A 15 4.26 -14.49 -3.10
C THR A 15 3.94 -13.69 -4.37
N THR A 16 4.96 -13.45 -5.20
CA THR A 16 4.87 -12.86 -6.54
C THR A 16 6.09 -13.29 -7.35
N ALA A 17 5.95 -13.38 -8.67
CA ALA A 17 7.08 -13.55 -9.59
C ALA A 17 7.59 -12.21 -10.16
N SER A 18 6.88 -11.10 -9.89
CA SER A 18 7.20 -9.77 -10.40
C SER A 18 8.08 -9.02 -9.42
N SER A 19 9.31 -8.71 -9.83
CA SER A 19 10.21 -7.85 -9.06
C SER A 19 9.65 -6.44 -8.86
N ASP A 20 8.85 -5.96 -9.81
CA ASP A 20 8.20 -4.65 -9.70
C ASP A 20 7.07 -4.69 -8.67
N ALA A 21 6.28 -5.76 -8.62
CA ALA A 21 5.27 -5.94 -7.58
C ALA A 21 5.92 -6.01 -6.18
N GLN A 22 7.01 -6.78 -6.03
CA GLN A 22 7.76 -6.84 -4.77
C GLN A 22 8.28 -5.46 -4.36
N ARG A 23 8.89 -4.72 -5.29
CA ARG A 23 9.41 -3.36 -5.02
C ARG A 23 8.31 -2.39 -4.60
N TRP A 24 7.17 -2.40 -5.29
CA TRP A 24 6.06 -1.52 -4.95
C TRP A 24 5.39 -1.91 -3.64
N PHE A 25 5.28 -3.20 -3.33
CA PHE A 25 4.81 -3.68 -2.04
C PHE A 25 5.71 -3.22 -0.90
N ASP A 26 7.04 -3.36 -1.05
CA ASP A 26 8.02 -2.90 -0.05
C ASP A 26 7.93 -1.39 0.19
N ARG A 27 7.74 -0.59 -0.86
CA ARG A 27 7.50 0.86 -0.75
C ARG A 27 6.20 1.17 0.00
N GLY A 28 5.13 0.44 -0.27
CA GLY A 28 3.86 0.58 0.44
C GLY A 28 4.03 0.32 1.94
N LEU A 29 4.80 -0.70 2.31
CA LEU A 29 5.16 -0.96 3.71
C LEU A 29 5.95 0.20 4.35
N SER A 30 6.94 0.75 3.65
CA SER A 30 7.70 1.90 4.18
C SER A 30 6.80 3.11 4.43
N TRP A 31 5.88 3.41 3.51
CA TRP A 31 4.95 4.55 3.68
C TRP A 31 3.93 4.33 4.78
N ILE A 32 3.35 3.14 4.89
CA ILE A 32 2.34 2.87 5.92
C ILE A 32 2.97 2.82 7.32
N TYR A 33 4.22 2.36 7.46
CA TYR A 33 4.96 2.46 8.72
C TYR A 33 5.33 3.90 9.07
N GLY A 34 5.45 4.78 8.09
CA GLY A 34 5.55 6.23 8.26
C GLY A 34 4.22 6.95 8.44
N PHE A 35 3.10 6.24 8.62
CA PHE A 35 1.74 6.77 8.75
C PHE A 35 1.22 7.55 7.53
N HIS A 36 1.83 7.36 6.34
CA HIS A 36 1.38 8.01 5.11
C HIS A 36 0.47 7.08 4.29
N HIS A 37 -0.80 6.99 4.71
CA HIS A 37 -1.79 6.06 4.17
C HIS A 37 -2.03 6.20 2.66
N GLU A 38 -2.20 7.43 2.15
CA GLU A 38 -2.55 7.66 0.73
C GLU A 38 -1.46 7.14 -0.23
N GLU A 39 -0.20 7.49 0.02
CA GLU A 39 0.91 7.01 -0.82
C GLU A 39 1.17 5.50 -0.63
N ALA A 40 0.88 4.94 0.55
CA ALA A 40 0.93 3.50 0.74
C ALA A 40 -0.10 2.78 -0.15
N ILE A 41 -1.35 3.26 -0.20
CA ILE A 41 -2.39 2.74 -1.10
C ILE A 41 -1.89 2.77 -2.55
N ARG A 42 -1.41 3.93 -3.03
CA ARG A 42 -0.88 4.06 -4.39
C ARG A 42 0.27 3.10 -4.70
N CYS A 43 1.15 2.85 -3.73
CA CYS A 43 2.21 1.87 -3.90
C CYS A 43 1.65 0.45 -4.03
N PHE A 44 0.68 0.08 -3.19
CA PHE A 44 0.06 -1.24 -3.27
C PHE A 44 -0.79 -1.42 -4.55
N GLU A 45 -1.45 -0.37 -5.04
CA GLU A 45 -2.12 -0.37 -6.35
C GLU A 45 -1.12 -0.65 -7.48
N ARG A 46 0.03 0.04 -7.49
CA ARG A 46 1.11 -0.24 -8.47
C ARG A 46 1.66 -1.66 -8.35
N ALA A 47 1.69 -2.22 -7.14
CA ALA A 47 2.06 -3.62 -6.96
C ALA A 47 1.03 -4.57 -7.59
N ALA A 48 -0.26 -4.28 -7.44
CA ALA A 48 -1.36 -5.02 -8.06
C ALA A 48 -1.40 -4.85 -9.59
N GLU A 49 -1.05 -3.68 -10.12
CA GLU A 49 -0.90 -3.45 -11.56
C GLU A 49 0.27 -4.27 -12.14
N ALA A 50 1.39 -4.36 -11.40
CA ALA A 50 2.56 -5.10 -11.83
C ALA A 50 2.40 -6.63 -11.70
N ASP A 51 1.58 -7.10 -10.77
CA ASP A 51 1.16 -8.49 -10.66
C ASP A 51 -0.28 -8.58 -10.10
N PRO A 52 -1.29 -8.73 -10.97
CA PRO A 52 -2.69 -8.87 -10.56
C PRO A 52 -2.98 -10.13 -9.74
N SER A 53 -2.04 -11.07 -9.65
CA SER A 53 -2.17 -12.28 -8.81
C SER A 53 -1.52 -12.12 -7.43
N CYS A 54 -0.82 -11.01 -7.17
CA CYS A 54 -0.18 -10.73 -5.89
C CYS A 54 -1.22 -10.41 -4.81
N ALA A 55 -1.70 -11.44 -4.11
CA ALA A 55 -2.68 -11.30 -3.03
C ALA A 55 -2.26 -10.28 -1.95
N MET A 56 -0.96 -10.16 -1.70
CA MET A 56 -0.43 -9.23 -0.71
C MET A 56 -0.57 -7.76 -1.13
N ALA A 57 -0.58 -7.45 -2.43
CA ALA A 57 -0.86 -6.09 -2.90
C ALA A 57 -2.27 -5.65 -2.49
N TYR A 58 -3.27 -6.48 -2.72
CA TYR A 58 -4.66 -6.21 -2.31
C TYR A 58 -4.83 -6.15 -0.79
N TRP A 59 -4.14 -7.02 -0.05
CA TRP A 59 -4.08 -6.92 1.41
C TRP A 59 -3.49 -5.57 1.85
N GLY A 60 -2.44 -5.10 1.18
CA GLY A 60 -1.80 -3.81 1.47
C GLY A 60 -2.74 -2.63 1.25
N ILE A 61 -3.52 -2.63 0.17
CA ILE A 61 -4.56 -1.62 -0.10
C ILE A 61 -5.55 -1.58 1.06
N ALA A 62 -6.12 -2.74 1.43
CA ALA A 62 -7.09 -2.82 2.53
C ALA A 62 -6.49 -2.40 3.88
N TYR A 63 -5.24 -2.79 4.15
CA TYR A 63 -4.52 -2.40 5.37
C TYR A 63 -4.32 -0.89 5.46
N ALA A 64 -3.97 -0.24 4.34
CA ALA A 64 -3.72 1.19 4.30
C ALA A 64 -5.01 2.03 4.27
N ALA A 65 -6.09 1.53 3.65
CA ALA A 65 -7.40 2.20 3.59
C ALA A 65 -8.23 2.04 4.88
N GLY A 66 -7.91 1.03 5.70
CA GLY A 66 -8.59 0.78 6.96
C GLY A 66 -8.39 1.88 8.01
N PRO A 67 -9.09 1.77 9.15
CA PRO A 67 -8.95 2.72 10.24
C PRO A 67 -7.53 2.70 10.79
N ASN A 68 -7.16 3.82 11.37
CA ASN A 68 -5.89 4.00 12.04
C ASN A 68 -6.08 4.77 13.34
N TYR A 69 -4.99 5.02 14.04
CA TYR A 69 -5.02 5.70 15.34
C TYR A 69 -5.66 7.10 15.27
N ASN A 70 -5.52 7.80 14.14
CA ASN A 70 -6.06 9.14 13.92
C ASN A 70 -7.46 9.15 13.29
N LYS A 71 -7.88 8.05 12.66
CA LYS A 71 -9.20 7.88 12.05
C LYS A 71 -9.73 6.50 12.38
N THR A 72 -10.43 6.40 13.50
CA THR A 72 -11.11 5.15 13.91
C THR A 72 -12.29 4.86 12.99
N TRP A 73 -12.81 3.63 13.01
CA TRP A 73 -13.97 3.23 12.20
C TRP A 73 -15.18 4.17 12.35
N GLU A 74 -15.42 4.67 13.56
CA GLU A 74 -16.55 5.58 13.86
C GLU A 74 -16.42 6.95 13.16
N MET A 75 -15.19 7.31 12.75
CA MET A 75 -14.92 8.57 12.05
C MET A 75 -14.99 8.44 10.52
N PHE A 76 -15.28 7.25 9.97
CA PHE A 76 -15.51 7.07 8.54
C PHE A 76 -16.93 7.51 8.20
N ASP A 77 -17.05 8.46 7.26
CA ASP A 77 -18.35 8.87 6.75
C ASP A 77 -18.79 8.00 5.55
N ARG A 78 -19.96 8.32 4.98
CA ARG A 78 -20.49 7.58 3.83
C ARG A 78 -19.64 7.72 2.57
N VAL A 79 -18.92 8.83 2.42
CA VAL A 79 -18.05 9.08 1.26
C VAL A 79 -16.78 8.24 1.40
N ASP A 80 -16.20 8.20 2.60
CA ASP A 80 -15.04 7.36 2.90
C ASP A 80 -15.33 5.88 2.61
N LEU A 81 -16.48 5.38 3.09
CA LEU A 81 -16.89 3.98 2.92
C LEU A 81 -17.24 3.62 1.48
N ALA A 82 -17.63 4.59 0.65
CA ALA A 82 -17.91 4.36 -0.76
C ALA A 82 -16.64 4.33 -1.63
N ASN A 83 -15.54 4.88 -1.13
CA ASN A 83 -14.26 5.00 -1.82
C ASN A 83 -13.17 4.07 -1.26
N ALA A 84 -13.48 3.30 -0.21
CA ALA A 84 -12.62 2.26 0.37
C ALA A 84 -12.80 0.92 -0.37
#